data_AF-A0A1H9U2K5-F1
#
_entry.id   AF-A0A1H9U2K5-F1
#
_cell.length_a   1.000
_cell.length_b   1.000
_cell.length_c   1.000
_cell.angle_alpha   90.00
_cell.angle_beta   90.00
_cell.angle_gamma   90.00
#
_symmetry.space_group_name_H-M   'P 1'
#
loop_
_entity.id
_entity.type
_entity.pdbx_description
1 polymer ?
#
loop_
_entity_poly.entity_id
_entity_poly.type
_entity_poly.pdbx_seq_one_letter_code
_entity_poly.pdbx_strand_id
1 'polypeptide(L)' 'MLTAMIRVAHGEDPTAAATQALLHQAHLKRVHLARPLTPTITPMSGSVQQLAEILGIAPDAHLDFYRAESDTIACPAT' A
#
# COMPACT_ATOMS: atom_id res chain seq x y z
N MET A 1 -9.45 -1.14 -9.39
CA MET A 1 -8.83 -0.75 -8.12
C MET A 1 -7.38 -1.22 -8.10
N LEU A 2 -6.46 -0.35 -7.73
CA LEU A 2 -5.03 -0.62 -7.60
C LEU A 2 -4.68 -0.77 -6.13
N THR A 3 -3.94 -1.83 -5.80
CA THR A 3 -3.51 -2.15 -4.43
C THR A 3 -1.99 -2.19 -4.38
N ALA A 4 -1.42 -1.62 -3.31
CA ALA A 4 0.00 -1.67 -3.00
C ALA A 4 0.21 -2.01 -1.52
N MET A 5 1.18 -2.87 -1.21
CA MET A 5 1.65 -3.01 0.16
C MET A 5 2.74 -1.98 0.44
N ILE A 6 2.66 -1.34 1.60
CA ILE A 6 3.66 -0.39 2.07
C ILE A 6 4.18 -0.83 3.44
N ARG A 7 5.45 -0.54 3.66
CA ARG A 7 6.11 -0.64 4.96
C ARG A 7 6.52 0.75 5.39
N VAL A 8 6.29 1.08 6.64
CA VAL A 8 6.54 2.41 7.21
C VAL A 8 7.20 2.21 8.58
N ALA A 9 8.04 3.15 9.01
CA ALA A 9 8.59 3.08 10.36
C ALA A 9 7.44 3.16 11.38
N HIS A 10 7.59 2.46 12.51
CA HIS A 10 6.53 2.42 13.51
C HIS A 10 6.14 3.83 13.98
N GLY A 11 4.85 4.15 13.91
CA GLY A 11 4.29 5.44 14.33
C GLY A 11 4.44 6.61 13.33
N GLU A 12 5.04 6.39 12.16
CA GLU A 12 5.12 7.39 11.09
C GLU A 12 3.85 7.39 10.22
N ASP A 13 3.51 8.54 9.62
CA ASP A 13 2.33 8.68 8.76
C ASP A 13 2.49 7.88 7.44
N PRO A 14 1.61 6.90 7.17
CA PRO A 14 1.69 6.09 5.96
C PRO A 14 1.25 6.82 4.69
N THR A 15 0.67 8.01 4.77
CA THR A 15 0.01 8.69 3.64
C THR A 15 0.97 9.00 2.48
N ALA A 16 2.15 9.52 2.78
CA ALA A 16 3.15 9.84 1.76
C ALA A 16 3.67 8.58 1.06
N ALA A 17 3.99 7.54 1.84
CA ALA A 17 4.44 6.24 1.33
C ALA A 17 3.35 5.55 0.48
N ALA A 18 2.09 5.58 0.94
CA ALA A 18 0.94 5.07 0.21
C ALA A 18 0.79 5.74 -1.15
N THR A 19 0.84 7.08 -1.16
CA THR A 19 0.73 7.90 -2.37
C THR A 19 1.83 7.56 -3.37
N GLN A 20 3.09 7.53 -2.92
CA GLN A 20 4.22 7.19 -3.76
C GLN A 20 4.12 5.77 -4.32
N ALA A 21 3.76 4.79 -3.49
CA ALA A 21 3.64 3.39 -3.91
C ALA A 21 2.53 3.20 -4.94
N LEU A 22 1.38 3.85 -4.76
CA LEU A 22 0.26 3.80 -5.71
C LEU A 22 0.61 4.48 -7.04
N LEU A 23 1.25 5.64 -7.01
CA LEU A 23 1.71 6.32 -8.23
C LEU A 23 2.73 5.47 -9.01
N HIS A 24 3.69 4.87 -8.30
CA HIS A 24 4.68 3.99 -8.91
C HIS A 24 4.04 2.74 -9.51
N GLN A 25 3.13 2.09 -8.79
CA GLN A 25 2.36 0.94 -9.29
C GLN A 25 1.50 1.32 -10.50
N ALA A 26 0.87 2.49 -10.49
CA ALA A 26 0.06 2.98 -11.61
C ALA A 26 0.92 3.20 -12.85
N HIS A 27 2.12 3.75 -12.68
CA HIS A 27 3.10 3.90 -13.76
C HIS A 27 3.52 2.55 -14.36
N LEU A 28 3.93 1.60 -13.51
CA LEU A 28 4.36 0.26 -13.95
C LEU A 28 3.26 -0.51 -14.68
N LYS A 29 2.02 -0.43 -14.19
CA LYS A 29 0.86 -1.10 -14.78
C LYS A 29 0.20 -0.31 -15.91
N ARG A 30 0.69 0.90 -16.20
CA ARG A 30 0.13 1.83 -17.19
C ARG A 30 -1.38 2.06 -17.01
N VAL A 31 -1.81 2.26 -15.76
CA VAL A 31 -3.20 2.55 -15.41
C VAL A 31 -3.35 3.99 -14.91
N HIS A 32 -4.51 4.61 -15.17
CA HIS A 32 -4.83 5.91 -14.61
C HIS A 32 -5.53 5.76 -13.25
N LEU A 33 -5.13 6.58 -12.29
CA LEU A 33 -5.77 6.68 -10.98
C LEU A 33 -6.90 7.72 -10.99
N ALA A 34 -7.95 7.45 -10.22
CA ALA A 34 -9.00 8.43 -9.94
C ALA A 34 -8.41 9.69 -9.27
N ARG A 35 -8.94 10.86 -9.62
CA ARG A 35 -8.56 12.15 -9.02
C ARG A 35 -9.76 12.73 -8.26
N PRO A 36 -9.57 13.32 -7.06
CA PRO A 36 -8.32 13.42 -6.31
C PRO A 36 -7.85 12.05 -5.78
N LEU A 37 -6.54 11.88 -5.60
CA LEU A 37 -5.96 10.64 -5.09
C LEU A 37 -6.21 10.55 -3.58
N THR A 38 -7.24 9.82 -3.17
CA THR A 38 -7.57 9.55 -1.77
C THR A 38 -7.34 8.07 -1.46
N PRO A 39 -6.12 7.68 -1.04
CA PRO A 39 -5.82 6.28 -0.79
C PRO A 39 -6.57 5.76 0.44
N THR A 40 -7.17 4.58 0.31
CA THR A 40 -7.66 3.83 1.48
C THR A 40 -6.49 3.07 2.07
N ILE A 41 -6.13 3.38 3.32
CA ILE A 41 -4.99 2.79 4.01
C ILE A 41 -5.52 1.85 5.09
N THR A 42 -5.29 0.56 4.94
CA THR A 42 -5.72 -0.48 5.87
C THR A 42 -4.50 -1.05 6.60
N PRO A 43 -4.45 -1.04 7.94
CA PRO A 43 -3.36 -1.64 8.70
C PRO A 43 -3.35 -3.17 8.51
N MET A 44 -2.15 -3.71 8.31
CA MET A 44 -1.90 -5.15 8.13
C MET A 44 -0.85 -5.70 9.10
N SER A 45 -0.27 -4.88 9.98
CA SER A 45 0.80 -5.29 10.91
C SER A 45 0.44 -6.58 11.67
N GLY A 46 -0.80 -6.72 12.17
CA GLY A 46 -1.24 -7.94 12.87
C GLY A 46 -1.24 -9.20 11.99
N SER A 47 -1.71 -9.10 10.75
CA SER A 47 -1.68 -10.24 9.80
C SER A 47 -0.27 -10.59 9.37
N VAL A 48 0.61 -9.60 9.21
CA VAL A 48 2.02 -9.82 8.85
C VAL A 48 2.79 -10.44 10.01
N GLN A 49 2.52 -10.03 11.25
CA GLN A 49 3.09 -10.65 12.45
C GLN A 49 2.69 -12.12 12.58
N GLN A 50 1.40 -12.44 12.42
CA GLN A 50 0.92 -13.83 12.43
C GLN A 50 1.60 -14.67 11.34
N LEU A 51 1.79 -14.12 10.13
CA LEU A 51 2.50 -14.81 9.06
C LEU A 51 3.97 -15.04 9.42
N ALA A 52 4.65 -14.06 10.01
CA ALA A 52 6.04 -14.20 10.44
C ALA A 52 6.19 -15.31 11.49
N GLU A 53 5.27 -15.38 12.45
CA GLU A 53 5.21 -16.44 13.46
C GLU A 53 5.06 -17.84 12.83
N ILE A 54 4.14 -17.99 11.86
CA ILE A 54 3.94 -19.26 11.13
C ILE A 54 5.21 -19.68 10.39
N LEU A 55 5.94 -18.72 9.83
CA LEU A 55 7.19 -18.96 9.10
C LEU A 55 8.41 -19.14 10.03
N GLY A 56 8.25 -18.98 11.34
CA GLY A 56 9.35 -19.03 12.30
C GLY A 56 10.34 -17.86 12.18
N ILE A 57 9.89 -16.74 11.61
CA ILE A 57 10.69 -15.52 11.42
C ILE A 57 10.35 -14.55 12.56
N ALA A 58 11.37 -13.93 13.16
CA ALA A 58 11.15 -12.89 14.16
C ALA A 58 10.43 -11.69 13.50
N PRO A 59 9.26 -11.26 13.98
CA PRO A 59 8.58 -10.09 13.44
C PRO A 59 9.43 -8.84 13.69
N ASP A 60 9.55 -8.00 12.66
CA ASP A 60 10.25 -6.72 12.77
C ASP A 60 9.37 -5.72 13.53
N ALA A 61 9.70 -5.47 14.79
CA ALA A 61 8.95 -4.57 15.68
C ALA A 61 9.10 -3.08 15.31
N HIS A 62 10.01 -2.74 14.39
CA HIS A 62 10.26 -1.36 13.99
C HIS A 62 9.46 -0.92 12.76
N LEU A 63 8.71 -1.85 12.13
CA LEU A 63 7.98 -1.61 10.91
C LEU A 63 6.48 -1.88 11.08
N ASP A 64 5.69 -0.93 10.61
CA ASP A 64 4.27 -1.11 10.38
C ASP A 64 3.99 -1.41 8.90
N PHE A 65 3.04 -2.31 8.68
CA PHE A 65 2.64 -2.75 7.36
C PHE A 65 1.22 -2.29 7.08
N TYR A 66 1.01 -1.71 5.89
CA TYR A 66 -0.31 -1.27 5.45
C TYR A 66 -0.58 -1.71 4.02
N ARG A 67 -1.88 -1.84 3.72
CA ARG A 67 -2.41 -1.96 2.38
C ARG A 67 -2.96 -0.61 1.94
N ALA A 68 -2.41 -0.06 0.87
CA ALA A 68 -2.91 1.15 0.23
C ALA A 68 -3.73 0.77 -1.01
N GLU A 69 -4.93 1.29 -1.12
CA GLU A 69 -5.86 1.01 -2.21
C GLU A 69 -6.36 2.32 -2.83
N SER A 70 -6.48 2.34 -4.16
CA SER A 70 -7.02 3.49 -4.88
C SER A 70 -7.78 3.06 -6.13
N ASP A 71 -8.82 3.82 -6.45
CA ASP A 71 -9.61 3.58 -7.64
C ASP A 71 -8.84 3.89 -8.93
N THR A 72 -9.11 3.07 -9.94
CA THR A 72 -8.51 3.17 -11.27
C THR A 72 -9.59 3.55 -12.25
N ILE A 73 -9.26 4.45 -13.19
CA ILE A 73 -10.13 4.82 -14.29
C ILE A 73 -9.66 4.10 -15.55
N ALA A 74 -10.60 3.66 -16.39
CA ALA A 74 -10.26 3.23 -17.74
C ALA A 74 -9.59 4.39 -18.50
N CYS A 75 -8.58 4.10 -19.31
CA CYS A 75 -8.02 5.10 -20.21
C CYS A 75 -9.15 5.65 -21.09
N PRO A 76 -9.34 6.98 -21.19
CA PRO A 76 -10.26 7.52 -22.18
C PRO A 76 -9.79 7.04 -23.55
N ALA A 77 -10.72 6.50 -24.35
CA ALA A 77 -10.43 6.17 -25.74
C ALA A 77 -10.05 7.47 -26.45
N THR A 78 -8.81 7.54 -26.92
CA THR A 78 -8.34 8.59 -27.85
C THR A 78 -9.01 8.45 -29.20
#